data_AF-A0A545AQ87-F1
#
_entry.id   AF-A0A545AQ87-F1
#
_cell.length_a   1.000
_cell.length_b   1.000
_cell.length_c   1.000
_cell.angle_alpha   90.00
_cell.angle_beta   90.00
_cell.angle_gamma   90.00
#
_symmetry.space_group_name_H-M   'P 1'
#
loop_
_entity.id
_entity.type
_entity.pdbx_description
1 polymer ?
#
loop_
_entity_poly.entity_id
_entity_poly.type
_entity_poly.pdbx_seq_one_letter_code
_entity_poly.pdbx_strand_id
1 'polypeptide(L)'
;MAATILAGLALASLTACGTQDDRKYDISPIFPLSPNKCEKYDGKSDGPGGACWVTKSECEKAASDWRKAMQDSPDAIRFTC
;
A
#
# COMPACT_ATOMS: atom_id res chain seq x y z
N MET A 1 -49.94 11.48 31.61
CA MET A 1 -49.68 10.87 30.29
C MET A 1 -48.23 11.14 29.93
N ALA A 2 -47.52 10.10 29.47
CA ALA A 2 -46.13 10.09 28.98
C ALA A 2 -45.05 10.49 30.01
N ALA A 3 -43.84 9.97 30.04
CA ALA A 3 -43.04 9.12 29.15
C ALA A 3 -42.05 8.36 30.08
N THR A 4 -41.31 7.31 29.73
CA THR A 4 -40.53 7.07 28.52
C THR A 4 -40.14 5.59 28.50
N ILE A 5 -40.12 5.04 27.29
CA ILE A 5 -39.91 3.64 26.95
C ILE A 5 -38.41 3.32 26.82
N LEU A 6 -38.06 2.15 27.37
CA LEU A 6 -37.08 1.12 26.99
C LEU A 6 -35.84 1.44 26.12
N ALA A 7 -34.81 0.64 26.46
CA ALA A 7 -33.92 -0.10 25.56
C ALA A 7 -32.53 0.51 25.28
N GLY A 8 -31.54 -0.13 25.92
CA GLY A 8 -30.49 -0.84 25.18
C GLY A 8 -29.45 0.05 24.51
N LEU A 9 -28.45 0.46 25.29
CA LEU A 9 -27.22 1.02 24.74
C LEU A 9 -26.02 0.18 25.15
N ALA A 10 -25.17 -0.04 24.16
CA ALA A 10 -23.76 -0.40 24.25
C ALA A 10 -23.43 -1.87 24.53
N LEU A 11 -23.45 -2.71 23.49
CA LEU A 11 -22.48 -3.80 23.34
C LEU A 11 -22.26 -4.10 21.86
N ALA A 12 -21.30 -3.40 21.26
CA ALA A 12 -20.49 -3.89 20.15
C ALA A 12 -19.33 -2.90 19.94
N SER A 13 -18.36 -2.90 20.85
CA SER A 13 -16.99 -2.58 20.46
C SER A 13 -16.56 -3.70 19.52
N LEU A 14 -16.91 -3.56 18.23
CA LEU A 14 -16.30 -4.34 17.16
C LEU A 14 -14.83 -3.95 17.18
N THR A 15 -14.07 -4.77 17.89
CA THR A 15 -12.63 -4.84 17.85
C THR A 15 -12.25 -4.74 16.39
N ALA A 16 -11.69 -3.59 16.02
CA ALA A 16 -11.01 -3.45 14.76
C ALA A 16 -9.91 -4.51 14.77
N CYS A 17 -10.17 -5.66 14.15
CA CYS A 17 -9.13 -6.53 13.64
C CYS A 17 -8.43 -5.74 12.54
N GLY A 18 -7.61 -4.78 12.97
CA GLY A 18 -6.67 -4.08 12.12
C GLY A 18 -5.71 -5.14 11.63
N THR A 19 -5.89 -5.59 10.40
CA THR A 19 -4.80 -6.15 9.63
C THR A 19 -3.73 -5.07 9.63
N GLN A 20 -2.68 -5.22 10.44
CA GLN A 20 -1.51 -4.36 10.37
C GLN A 20 -0.89 -4.62 9.01
N ASP A 21 -1.29 -3.79 8.05
CA ASP A 21 -0.69 -3.73 6.74
C ASP A 21 0.75 -3.23 6.95
N ASP A 22 1.72 -4.13 6.77
CA ASP A 22 3.15 -3.85 6.92
C ASP A 22 3.74 -3.18 5.67
N ARG A 23 2.90 -2.91 4.66
CA ARG A 23 3.29 -2.20 3.45
C ARG A 23 3.50 -0.72 3.77
N LYS A 24 4.76 -0.31 3.75
CA LYS A 24 5.19 1.05 4.13
C LYS A 24 6.06 1.73 3.07
N TYR A 25 6.35 1.01 1.98
CA TYR A 25 7.25 1.47 0.94
C TYR A 25 6.48 1.77 -0.33
N ASP A 26 6.60 2.99 -0.85
CA ASP A 26 5.98 3.36 -2.11
C ASP A 26 6.93 3.06 -3.29
N ILE A 27 6.54 2.14 -4.16
CA ILE A 27 7.26 1.82 -5.39
C ILE A 27 6.73 2.57 -6.63
N SER A 28 5.77 3.47 -6.47
CA SER A 28 5.25 4.28 -7.57
C SER A 28 6.32 5.08 -8.33
N PRO A 29 7.40 5.62 -7.70
CA PRO A 29 8.39 6.42 -8.41
C PRO A 29 9.21 5.64 -9.45
N ILE A 30 9.44 4.34 -9.23
CA ILE A 30 10.19 3.48 -10.18
C ILE A 30 9.30 2.93 -11.30
N PHE A 31 7.96 2.99 -11.15
CA PHE A 31 7.03 2.51 -12.16
C PHE A 31 5.85 3.48 -12.39
N PRO A 32 6.14 4.75 -12.77
CA PRO A 32 5.11 5.79 -12.83
C PRO A 32 4.02 5.49 -13.87
N LEU A 33 4.41 4.85 -14.98
CA LEU A 33 3.51 4.53 -16.09
C LEU A 33 3.00 3.08 -16.07
N SER A 34 3.40 2.26 -15.09
CA SER A 34 2.92 0.88 -14.99
C SER A 34 1.63 0.84 -14.16
N PRO A 35 0.46 0.55 -14.77
CA PRO A 35 -0.80 0.48 -14.05
C PRO A 35 -0.88 -0.75 -13.14
N ASN A 36 -0.17 -1.83 -13.50
CA ASN A 36 -0.14 -3.11 -12.78
C ASN A 36 1.04 -3.23 -11.78
N LYS A 37 1.70 -2.12 -11.43
CA LYS A 37 2.85 -2.14 -10.51
C LYS A 37 2.51 -2.80 -9.17
N CYS A 38 1.34 -2.53 -8.60
CA CYS A 38 0.98 -3.09 -7.30
C CYS A 38 0.67 -4.57 -7.37
N GLU A 39 -0.03 -5.02 -8.40
CA GLU A 39 -0.32 -6.44 -8.60
C GLU A 39 0.97 -7.25 -8.77
N LYS A 40 1.99 -6.69 -9.44
CA LYS A 40 3.28 -7.36 -9.64
C LYS A 40 4.04 -7.62 -8.31
N TYR A 41 3.89 -6.74 -7.33
CA TYR A 41 4.68 -6.73 -6.09
C TYR A 41 3.82 -6.86 -4.83
N ASP A 42 2.66 -7.53 -4.93
CA ASP A 42 1.71 -7.76 -3.83
C ASP A 42 1.40 -6.48 -3.01
N GLY A 43 1.29 -5.37 -3.75
CA GLY A 43 1.10 -4.04 -3.23
C GLY A 43 -0.36 -3.64 -3.11
N LYS A 44 -0.58 -2.61 -2.32
CA LYS A 44 -1.87 -1.92 -2.19
C LYS A 44 -1.81 -0.60 -2.95
N SER A 45 -2.76 -0.40 -3.84
CA SER A 45 -2.87 0.84 -4.62
C SER A 45 -3.76 1.86 -3.92
N ASP A 46 -3.33 3.12 -3.91
CA ASP A 46 -4.15 4.27 -3.46
C ASP A 46 -5.11 4.80 -4.53
N GLY A 47 -5.17 4.15 -5.70
CA GLY A 47 -6.08 4.49 -6.80
C GLY A 47 -5.40 4.47 -8.17
N PRO A 48 -6.12 4.83 -9.24
CA PRO A 48 -5.56 4.88 -10.59
C PRO A 48 -4.37 5.85 -10.67
N GLY A 49 -3.18 5.34 -10.96
CA GLY A 49 -1.94 6.13 -11.00
C GLY A 49 -1.39 6.54 -9.64
N GLY A 50 -2.00 6.08 -8.53
CA GLY A 50 -1.61 6.43 -7.18
C GLY A 50 -0.34 5.73 -6.68
N ALA A 51 -0.02 6.03 -5.42
CA ALA A 51 1.02 5.37 -4.67
C ALA A 51 0.77 3.85 -4.63
N CYS A 52 1.86 3.11 -4.53
CA CYS A 52 1.85 1.67 -4.52
C CYS A 52 2.62 1.17 -3.32
N TRP A 53 1.89 0.90 -2.24
CA TRP A 53 2.47 0.51 -0.97
C TRP A 53 2.77 -0.98 -0.97
N VAL A 54 4.02 -1.33 -0.69
CA VAL A 54 4.49 -2.72 -0.59
C VAL A 54 5.29 -2.96 0.70
N THR A 55 5.50 -4.23 1.02
CA THR A 55 6.38 -4.64 2.13
C THR A 55 7.84 -4.37 1.78
N LYS A 56 8.74 -4.43 2.76
CA LYS A 56 10.18 -4.21 2.51
C LYS A 56 10.75 -5.17 1.47
N SER A 57 10.39 -6.45 1.57
CA SER A 57 10.86 -7.50 0.65
C SER A 57 10.47 -7.20 -0.80
N GLU A 58 9.22 -6.84 -1.02
CA GLU A 58 8.72 -6.53 -2.36
C GLU A 58 9.30 -5.21 -2.88
N CYS A 59 9.54 -4.24 -2.02
CA CYS A 59 10.27 -3.02 -2.38
C CYS A 59 11.71 -3.33 -2.84
N GLU A 60 12.46 -4.17 -2.11
CA GLU A 60 13.85 -4.52 -2.46
C GLU A 60 13.93 -5.25 -3.81
N LYS A 61 12.97 -6.14 -4.06
CA LYS A 61 12.78 -6.82 -5.34
C LYS A 61 12.46 -5.82 -6.46
N ALA A 62 11.53 -4.90 -6.22
CA ALA A 62 11.17 -3.84 -7.16
C ALA A 62 12.37 -2.94 -7.50
N ALA A 63 13.15 -2.56 -6.50
CA ALA A 63 14.39 -1.81 -6.67
C ALA A 63 15.44 -2.59 -7.49
N SER A 64 15.56 -3.89 -7.28
CA SER A 64 16.46 -4.76 -8.05
C SER A 64 16.04 -4.89 -9.51
N ASP A 65 14.76 -5.13 -9.78
CA ASP A 65 14.21 -5.19 -11.14
C ASP A 65 14.44 -3.88 -11.89
N TRP A 66 14.18 -2.75 -11.22
CA TRP A 66 14.47 -1.42 -11.77
C TRP A 66 15.95 -1.23 -12.12
N ARG A 67 16.85 -1.57 -11.19
CA ARG A 67 18.31 -1.45 -11.40
C ARG A 67 18.79 -2.28 -12.59
N LYS A 68 18.22 -3.48 -12.80
CA LYS A 68 18.51 -4.31 -13.98
C LYS A 68 18.00 -3.67 -15.26
N ALA A 69 16.79 -3.12 -15.24
CA ALA A 69 16.21 -2.44 -16.41
C ALA A 69 16.96 -1.16 -16.78
N MET A 70 17.54 -0.48 -15.79
CA MET A 70 18.24 0.81 -15.95
C MET A 70 19.76 0.70 -15.88
N GLN A 71 20.32 -0.50 -16.07
CA GLN A 71 21.73 -0.79 -15.81
C GLN A 71 22.71 0.14 -16.56
N ASP A 72 22.34 0.61 -17.74
CA ASP A 72 23.13 1.52 -18.58
C ASP A 72 22.51 2.93 -18.70
N SER A 73 21.50 3.24 -17.88
CA SER A 73 20.83 4.54 -17.90
C SER A 73 21.49 5.50 -16.91
N PRO A 74 22.14 6.59 -17.38
CA PRO A 74 22.69 7.61 -16.49
C PRO A 74 21.59 8.35 -15.70
N ASP A 75 20.34 8.27 -16.15
CA ASP A 75 19.17 8.91 -15.54
C ASP A 75 18.44 7.97 -14.56
N ALA A 76 19.03 6.83 -14.22
CA ALA A 76 18.44 5.89 -13.28
C ALA A 76 18.20 6.55 -11.91
N ILE A 77 16.95 6.57 -11.46
CA ILE A 77 16.63 7.09 -10.13
C ILE A 77 17.25 6.22 -9.04
N ARG A 78 17.83 6.88 -8.02
CA ARG A 78 18.26 6.20 -6.78
C ARG A 78 17.04 5.95 -5.93
N PHE A 79 16.66 4.68 -5.81
CA PHE A 79 15.51 4.23 -5.06
C PHE A 79 15.93 3.25 -3.95
N THR A 80 15.40 3.45 -2.74
CA THR A 80 15.74 2.67 -1.54
C THR A 80 14.51 2.32 -0.73
N CYS A 81 14.59 1.15 -0.10
CA CYS A 81 13.72 0.63 0.94
C CYS A 81 14.55 0.55 2.24
#